data_AF-A0A9D5KFZ9-F1
#
_entry.id   AF-A0A9D5KFZ9-F1
#
_cell.length_a   1.000
_cell.length_b   1.000
_cell.length_c   1.000
_cell.angle_alpha   90.00
_cell.angle_beta   90.00
_cell.angle_gamma   90.00
#
_symmetry.space_group_name_H-M   'P 1'
#
loop_
_entity.id
_entity.type
_entity.pdbx_description
1 polymer ?
#
loop_
_entity_poly.entity_id
_entity_poly.type
_entity_poly.pdbx_seq_one_letter_code
_entity_poly.pdbx_strand_id
1 'polypeptide(L)'
;MKAKTAAHMLLALVVCLGCVSKETVRIRVKEADELPRGRKVKYEGGMGESREDAVVIIGAEDLKQGVAAEYDFISQLHGRKNKDWRVKAQSQSREGGKIYDIIEMEILESGETHYYYFDISNCSWVPRRQ
;
A
#
# COMPACT_ATOMS: atom_id res chain seq x y z
N MET A 1 58.16 48.42 -3.03
CA MET A 1 57.28 47.66 -2.10
C MET A 1 56.55 46.60 -2.89
N LYS A 2 56.54 45.36 -2.40
CA LYS A 2 55.98 44.16 -3.05
C LYS A 2 54.46 44.09 -2.81
N ALA A 3 53.69 43.70 -3.82
CA ALA A 3 52.66 42.67 -3.70
C ALA A 3 52.29 42.18 -5.11
N LYS A 4 52.54 40.90 -5.35
CA LYS A 4 52.14 40.13 -6.53
C LYS A 4 50.82 39.44 -6.19
N THR A 5 49.89 39.37 -7.13
CA THR A 5 48.95 38.24 -7.22
C THR A 5 48.45 38.13 -8.66
N ALA A 6 49.02 37.15 -9.37
CA ALA A 6 48.42 36.55 -10.54
C ALA A 6 47.63 35.33 -10.07
N ALA A 7 46.43 35.10 -10.60
CA ALA A 7 45.87 33.76 -10.71
C ALA A 7 44.76 33.78 -11.76
N HIS A 8 45.06 33.15 -12.90
CA HIS A 8 44.07 32.69 -13.85
C HIS A 8 43.19 31.63 -13.17
N MET A 9 41.88 31.67 -13.37
CA MET A 9 41.11 30.42 -13.37
C MET A 9 39.90 30.54 -14.30
N LEU A 10 40.09 30.01 -15.51
CA LEU A 10 39.04 29.44 -16.36
C LEU A 10 38.43 28.24 -15.63
N LEU A 11 37.11 28.16 -15.47
CA LEU A 11 36.36 26.89 -15.31
C LEU A 11 34.86 27.19 -15.42
N ALA A 12 34.25 27.03 -16.59
CA ALA A 12 33.61 25.81 -17.10
C ALA A 12 32.08 25.87 -16.95
N LEU A 13 31.42 25.94 -18.10
CA LEU A 13 30.02 25.62 -18.32
C LEU A 13 29.65 24.28 -17.69
N VAL A 14 28.53 24.22 -16.97
CA VAL A 14 27.70 23.01 -16.90
C VAL A 14 26.24 23.43 -17.02
N VAL A 15 25.71 23.28 -18.24
CA VAL A 15 24.27 23.26 -18.53
C VAL A 15 23.78 21.87 -18.14
N CYS A 16 22.94 21.77 -17.11
CA CYS A 16 22.16 20.57 -16.87
C CYS A 16 20.69 20.89 -17.13
N LEU A 17 20.28 20.67 -18.39
CA LEU A 17 18.91 20.39 -18.77
C LEU A 17 18.51 19.06 -18.11
N GLY A 18 18.01 19.14 -16.88
CA GLY A 18 17.41 18.00 -16.20
C GLY A 18 15.96 17.86 -16.65
N CYS A 19 15.71 16.98 -17.61
CA CYS A 19 14.38 16.43 -17.83
C CYS A 19 13.88 15.85 -16.50
N VAL A 20 12.79 16.40 -15.97
CA VAL A 20 12.00 15.76 -14.92
C VAL A 20 11.46 14.47 -15.52
N SER A 21 12.16 13.37 -15.23
CA SER A 21 11.67 12.03 -15.45
C SER A 21 10.50 11.83 -14.49
N LYS A 22 9.30 11.57 -15.03
CA LYS A 22 8.21 11.01 -14.22
C LYS A 22 8.65 9.61 -13.83
N GLU A 23 9.31 9.49 -12.68
CA GLU A 23 9.49 8.19 -12.05
C GLU A 23 8.10 7.69 -11.65
N THR A 24 7.51 6.87 -12.51
CA THR A 24 6.48 5.94 -12.09
C THR A 24 7.06 5.15 -10.93
N VAL A 25 6.53 5.37 -9.73
CA VAL A 25 6.88 4.61 -8.53
C VAL A 25 6.62 3.14 -8.85
N ARG A 26 7.66 2.43 -9.27
CA ARG A 26 7.66 0.98 -9.25
C ARG A 26 7.76 0.62 -7.78
N ILE A 27 6.61 0.41 -7.15
CA ILE A 27 6.55 -0.20 -5.82
C ILE A 27 7.32 -1.50 -5.94
N ARG A 28 8.55 -1.51 -5.40
CA ARG A 28 9.25 -2.74 -5.07
C ARG A 28 8.46 -3.31 -3.91
N VAL A 29 7.47 -4.13 -4.24
CA VAL A 29 6.81 -4.99 -3.28
C VAL A 29 7.95 -5.81 -2.66
N LYS A 30 8.34 -5.45 -1.43
CA LYS A 30 9.15 -6.33 -0.61
C LYS A 30 8.31 -7.57 -0.41
N GLU A 31 8.85 -8.68 -0.86
CA GLU A 31 8.29 -10.01 -0.71
C GLU A 31 7.77 -10.16 0.72
N ALA A 32 6.45 -10.11 0.88
CA ALA A 32 5.80 -10.19 2.16
C ALA A 32 6.14 -11.54 2.81
N ASP A 33 6.42 -11.52 4.11
CA ASP A 33 6.74 -12.68 4.92
C ASP A 33 5.81 -13.84 4.55
N GLU A 34 6.41 -15.00 4.25
CA GLU A 34 5.67 -16.16 3.76
C GLU A 34 4.60 -16.58 4.78
N LEU A 35 3.33 -16.35 4.45
CA LEU A 35 2.20 -16.92 5.16
C LEU A 35 2.38 -18.45 5.24
N PRO A 36 2.09 -19.09 6.39
CA PRO A 36 2.43 -20.48 6.63
C PRO A 36 1.49 -21.38 5.82
N ARG A 37 1.90 -21.73 4.59
CA ARG A 37 1.47 -22.90 3.77
C ARG A 37 1.98 -22.89 2.31
N GLY A 38 3.03 -22.15 1.98
CA GLY A 38 3.70 -22.26 0.67
C GLY A 38 2.88 -21.81 -0.55
N ARG A 39 1.68 -21.26 -0.35
CA ARG A 39 0.94 -20.49 -1.36
C ARG A 39 0.99 -19.02 -0.97
N LYS A 40 1.58 -18.19 -1.84
CA LYS A 40 1.67 -16.74 -1.64
C LYS A 40 0.31 -16.11 -1.93
N VAL A 41 -0.22 -15.37 -0.97
CA VAL A 41 -1.39 -14.50 -1.20
C VAL A 41 -1.00 -13.45 -2.24
N LYS A 42 -1.94 -13.14 -3.13
CA LYS A 42 -1.79 -12.09 -4.14
C LYS A 42 -2.90 -11.07 -3.98
N TYR A 43 -2.60 -9.85 -4.42
CA TYR A 43 -3.53 -8.73 -4.45
C TYR A 43 -3.76 -8.32 -5.90
N GLU A 44 -5.04 -8.19 -6.28
CA GLU A 44 -5.48 -7.67 -7.57
C GLU A 44 -6.53 -6.56 -7.35
N GLY A 45 -7.01 -5.94 -8.42
CA GLY A 45 -7.97 -4.84 -8.33
C GLY A 45 -7.28 -3.48 -8.16
N GLY A 46 -7.77 -2.69 -7.22
CA GLY A 46 -7.34 -1.32 -6.95
C GLY A 46 -6.51 -1.15 -5.67
N MET A 47 -6.44 0.09 -5.17
CA MET A 47 -5.76 0.46 -3.92
C MET A 47 -6.66 0.35 -2.68
N GLY A 48 -7.96 0.10 -2.88
CA GLY A 48 -8.93 -0.08 -1.82
C GLY A 48 -9.49 1.22 -1.27
N GLU A 49 -9.37 2.35 -1.97
CA GLU A 49 -9.84 3.66 -1.48
C GLU A 49 -11.36 3.85 -1.65
N SER A 50 -12.00 2.97 -2.42
CA SER A 50 -13.45 2.93 -2.66
C SER A 50 -13.90 1.51 -3.00
N ARG A 51 -15.21 1.29 -3.14
CA ARG A 51 -15.75 -0.01 -3.55
C ARG A 51 -15.38 -0.36 -4.99
N GLU A 52 -15.35 0.63 -5.86
CA GLU A 52 -14.97 0.51 -7.27
C GLU A 52 -13.48 0.21 -7.44
N ASP A 53 -12.67 0.66 -6.48
CA ASP A 53 -11.23 0.47 -6.38
C ASP A 53 -10.84 -0.62 -5.36
N ALA A 54 -11.78 -1.50 -4.97
CA ALA A 54 -11.53 -2.47 -3.92
C ALA A 54 -10.38 -3.43 -4.25
N VAL A 55 -9.64 -3.83 -3.21
CA VAL A 55 -8.56 -4.81 -3.30
C VAL A 55 -9.16 -6.22 -3.34
N VAL A 56 -8.74 -7.06 -4.27
CA VAL A 56 -9.13 -8.46 -4.36
C VAL A 56 -8.03 -9.34 -3.77
N ILE A 57 -8.37 -10.14 -2.75
CA ILE A 57 -7.43 -11.07 -2.10
C ILE A 57 -7.55 -12.46 -2.74
N ILE A 58 -6.44 -12.94 -3.30
CA ILE A 58 -6.38 -14.23 -3.99
C ILE A 58 -5.45 -15.17 -3.24
N GLY A 59 -5.93 -16.40 -2.99
CA GLY A 59 -5.11 -17.49 -2.45
C GLY A 59 -5.09 -17.61 -0.93
N ALA A 60 -5.75 -16.71 -0.19
CA ALA A 60 -6.08 -16.97 1.21
C ALA A 60 -7.08 -18.14 1.29
N GLU A 61 -6.86 -19.08 2.21
CA GLU A 61 -7.66 -20.32 2.28
C GLU A 61 -8.75 -20.30 3.36
N ASP A 62 -8.58 -19.44 4.35
CA ASP A 62 -9.43 -19.37 5.54
C ASP A 62 -9.54 -17.93 6.03
N LEU A 63 -10.49 -17.67 6.92
CA LEU A 63 -10.74 -16.34 7.47
C LEU A 63 -9.49 -15.73 8.12
N LYS A 64 -8.67 -16.53 8.80
CA LYS A 64 -7.46 -16.05 9.46
C LYS A 64 -6.43 -15.56 8.45
N GLN A 65 -6.25 -16.29 7.35
CA GLN A 65 -5.38 -15.87 6.25
C GLN A 65 -5.93 -14.65 5.52
N GLY A 66 -7.25 -14.56 5.32
CA GLY A 66 -7.90 -13.38 4.73
C GLY A 66 -7.62 -12.12 5.54
N VAL A 67 -7.91 -12.15 6.84
CA VAL A 67 -7.67 -11.01 7.74
C VAL A 67 -6.18 -10.65 7.84
N ALA A 68 -5.30 -11.65 7.86
CA ALA A 68 -3.86 -11.41 7.83
C ALA A 68 -3.44 -10.71 6.52
N ALA A 69 -3.98 -11.14 5.38
CA ALA A 69 -3.69 -10.54 4.09
C ALA A 69 -4.19 -9.09 3.98
N GLU A 70 -5.35 -8.77 4.54
CA GLU A 70 -5.89 -7.40 4.59
C GLU A 70 -4.92 -6.47 5.36
N TYR A 71 -4.49 -6.89 6.55
CA TYR A 71 -3.56 -6.11 7.36
C TYR A 71 -2.16 -6.02 6.75
N ASP A 72 -1.69 -7.06 6.06
CA ASP A 72 -0.42 -7.03 5.35
C ASP A 72 -0.46 -6.05 4.17
N PHE A 73 -1.58 -5.98 3.44
CA PHE A 73 -1.76 -5.00 2.37
C PHE A 73 -1.66 -3.57 2.92
N ILE A 74 -2.42 -3.26 3.98
CA ILE A 74 -2.40 -1.95 4.63
C ILE A 74 -0.98 -1.66 5.18
N SER A 75 -0.31 -2.66 5.75
CA SER A 75 1.04 -2.49 6.30
C SER A 75 2.09 -2.19 5.25
N GLN A 76 1.92 -2.68 4.01
CA GLN A 76 2.81 -2.33 2.91
C GLN A 76 2.71 -0.85 2.51
N LEU A 77 1.55 -0.22 2.76
CA LEU A 77 1.31 1.19 2.45
C LEU A 77 1.67 2.11 3.63
N HIS A 78 1.32 1.72 4.85
CA HIS A 78 1.34 2.60 6.03
C HIS A 78 2.32 2.17 7.11
N GLY A 79 3.10 1.12 6.88
CA GLY A 79 4.06 0.60 7.86
C GLY A 79 3.43 -0.36 8.87
N ARG A 80 3.93 -0.37 10.10
CA ARG A 80 3.63 -1.42 11.08
C ARG A 80 2.32 -1.16 11.83
N LYS A 81 1.41 -2.14 11.79
CA LYS A 81 0.20 -2.13 12.61
C LYS A 81 0.51 -1.93 14.09
N ASN A 82 -0.32 -1.14 14.76
CA ASN A 82 -0.23 -0.67 16.15
C ASN A 82 1.02 0.15 16.50
N LYS A 83 1.82 0.55 15.50
CA LYS A 83 2.94 1.48 15.67
C LYS A 83 2.79 2.71 14.79
N ASP A 84 2.49 2.48 13.52
CA ASP A 84 2.36 3.54 12.50
C ASP A 84 0.88 3.77 12.16
N TRP A 85 0.05 2.73 12.24
CA TRP A 85 -1.40 2.81 12.05
C TRP A 85 -2.15 1.82 12.96
N ARG A 86 -3.45 2.04 13.21
CA ARG A 86 -4.31 1.09 13.94
C ARG A 86 -5.69 0.96 13.32
N VAL A 87 -6.35 -0.17 13.57
CA VAL A 87 -7.76 -0.36 13.19
C VAL A 87 -8.68 0.37 14.18
N LYS A 88 -9.62 1.15 13.66
CA LYS A 88 -10.69 1.81 14.41
C LYS A 88 -11.95 0.98 14.43
N ALA A 89 -12.35 0.50 13.26
CA ALA A 89 -13.55 -0.29 13.07
C ALA A 89 -13.36 -1.26 11.90
N GLN A 90 -14.11 -2.37 11.94
CA GLN A 90 -14.23 -3.31 10.83
C GLN A 90 -15.70 -3.58 10.60
N SER A 91 -16.11 -3.62 9.34
CA SER A 91 -17.49 -3.88 8.96
C SER A 91 -17.54 -4.60 7.62
N GLN A 92 -18.66 -5.28 7.37
CA GLN A 92 -18.91 -5.92 6.09
C GLN A 92 -20.12 -5.26 5.43
N SER A 93 -20.05 -5.04 4.12
CA SER A 93 -21.17 -4.56 3.31
C SER A 93 -21.44 -5.48 2.13
N ARG A 94 -22.70 -5.50 1.66
CA ARG A 94 -23.13 -6.26 0.49
C ARG A 94 -23.85 -5.32 -0.45
N GLU A 95 -23.37 -5.23 -1.68
CA GLU A 95 -23.90 -4.31 -2.68
C GLU A 95 -23.61 -4.86 -4.08
N GLY A 96 -24.60 -4.83 -4.97
CA GLY A 96 -24.41 -5.26 -6.37
C GLY A 96 -23.94 -6.72 -6.53
N GLY A 97 -24.29 -7.61 -5.61
CA GLY A 97 -23.84 -9.01 -5.63
C GLY A 97 -22.40 -9.23 -5.13
N LYS A 98 -21.70 -8.17 -4.72
CA LYS A 98 -20.39 -8.23 -4.09
C LYS A 98 -20.47 -8.15 -2.58
N ILE A 99 -19.45 -8.67 -1.92
CA ILE A 99 -19.25 -8.61 -0.48
C ILE A 99 -17.94 -7.88 -0.22
N TYR A 100 -18.00 -6.80 0.52
CA TYR A 100 -16.82 -6.00 0.87
C TYR A 100 -16.54 -6.09 2.35
N ASP A 101 -15.29 -6.38 2.72
CA ASP A 101 -14.79 -6.05 4.05
C ASP A 101 -14.25 -4.62 4.04
N ILE A 102 -14.59 -3.85 5.07
CA ILE A 102 -14.26 -2.44 5.18
C ILE A 102 -13.50 -2.24 6.49
N ILE A 103 -12.25 -1.81 6.35
CA ILE A 103 -11.38 -1.47 7.48
C ILE A 103 -11.30 0.04 7.59
N GLU A 104 -11.84 0.59 8.67
CA GLU A 104 -11.54 1.94 9.10
C GLU A 104 -10.25 1.90 9.93
N MET A 105 -9.24 2.66 9.52
CA MET A 105 -7.97 2.77 10.22
C MET A 105 -7.59 4.22 10.51
N GLU A 106 -6.69 4.39 11.47
CA GLU A 106 -6.13 5.68 11.85
C GLU A 106 -4.60 5.62 11.72
N ILE A 107 -4.02 6.63 11.07
CA ILE A 107 -2.57 6.87 11.07
C ILE A 107 -2.20 7.48 12.42
N LEU A 108 -1.30 6.85 13.16
CA LEU A 108 -1.02 7.23 14.56
C LEU A 108 -0.23 8.53 14.69
N GLU A 109 0.57 8.88 13.68
CA GLU A 109 1.33 10.13 13.68
C GLU A 109 0.44 11.36 13.43
N SER A 110 -0.47 11.27 12.47
CA SER A 110 -1.31 12.40 12.05
C SER A 110 -2.71 12.40 12.66
N GLY A 111 -3.20 11.24 13.13
CA GLY A 111 -4.59 11.04 13.54
C GLY A 111 -5.56 10.94 12.35
N GLU A 112 -5.07 10.87 11.12
CA GLU A 112 -5.91 10.80 9.92
C GLU A 112 -6.61 9.44 9.81
N THR A 113 -7.90 9.46 9.47
CA THR A 113 -8.71 8.27 9.22
C THR A 113 -8.72 7.90 7.75
N HIS A 114 -8.45 6.62 7.46
CA HIS A 114 -8.53 6.04 6.12
C HIS A 114 -9.50 4.85 6.11
N TYR A 115 -10.14 4.62 4.96
CA TYR A 115 -11.00 3.47 4.73
C TYR A 115 -10.40 2.58 3.65
N TYR A 116 -10.31 1.28 3.93
CA TYR A 116 -9.89 0.27 2.97
C TYR A 116 -11.03 -0.68 2.65
N TYR A 117 -11.30 -0.89 1.37
CA TYR A 117 -12.31 -1.80 0.86
C TYR A 117 -11.66 -3.03 0.23
N PHE A 118 -12.04 -4.21 0.70
CA PHE A 118 -11.58 -5.50 0.18
C PHE A 118 -12.75 -6.27 -0.41
N ASP A 119 -12.68 -6.63 -1.69
CA ASP A 119 -13.66 -7.50 -2.33
C ASP A 119 -13.40 -8.96 -1.94
N ILE A 120 -14.24 -9.47 -1.06
CA ILE A 120 -14.16 -10.83 -0.50
C ILE A 120 -15.24 -11.74 -1.08
N SER A 121 -15.82 -11.38 -2.23
CA SER A 121 -16.94 -12.12 -2.86
C SER A 121 -16.57 -13.56 -3.23
N ASN A 122 -15.30 -13.80 -3.55
CA ASN A 122 -14.79 -15.10 -3.98
C ASN A 122 -14.09 -15.88 -2.87
N CYS A 123 -14.13 -15.39 -1.63
CA CYS A 123 -13.52 -16.03 -0.47
C CYS A 123 -14.41 -17.17 0.04
N SER A 124 -13.86 -18.38 0.14
CA SER A 124 -14.60 -19.61 0.52
C SER A 124 -15.18 -19.57 1.94
N TRP A 125 -14.62 -18.76 2.84
CA TRP A 125 -15.06 -18.61 4.23
C TRP A 125 -16.17 -17.58 4.42
N VAL A 126 -16.58 -16.88 3.37
CA VAL A 126 -17.63 -15.87 3.43
C VAL A 126 -18.96 -16.52 3.04
N PRO A 127 -19.96 -16.60 3.94
CA PRO A 127 -21.25 -17.21 3.60
C PRO A 127 -21.93 -16.46 2.45
N ARG A 128 -22.20 -17.18 1.36
CA ARG A 128 -23.09 -16.73 0.29
C ARG A 128 -24.52 -17.01 0.72
N ARG A 129 -25.16 -16.06 1.41
CA ARG A 129 -26.62 -16.09 1.53
C ARG A 129 -27.19 -15.79 0.15
N GLN A 130 -27.84 -16.81 -0.43
CA GLN A 130 -28.66 -16.68 -1.63
C GLN A 130 -29.90 -15.85 -1.31
#